data_AF-A0A1C6GL04-F1
#
_entry.id   AF-A0A1C6GL04-F1
#
_cell.length_a   1.000
_cell.length_b   1.000
_cell.length_c   1.000
_cell.angle_alpha   90.00
_cell.angle_beta   90.00
_cell.angle_gamma   90.00
#
_symmetry.space_group_name_H-M   'P 1'
#
loop_
_entity.id
_entity.type
_entity.pdbx_description
1 polymer ?
#
loop_
_entity_poly.entity_id
_entity_poly.type
_entity_poly.pdbx_seq_one_letter_code
_entity_poly.pdbx_strand_id
1 'polypeptide(L)' 'MNVNVNEMDRTTDVWLTQSEAGSELVGMMLKDIYSGCKQKNYDVTVFISGTKKPADTTVALVMSHLSPVMPS' A
#
# COMPACT_ATOMS: atom_id res chain seq x y z
N MET A 1 -9.09 8.09 -2.69
CA MET A 1 -8.59 6.72 -2.67
C MET A 1 -9.59 5.88 -3.43
N ASN A 2 -9.12 5.10 -4.40
CA ASN A 2 -9.95 4.19 -5.16
C ASN A 2 -9.41 2.77 -4.98
N VAL A 3 -10.27 1.81 -4.67
CA VAL A 3 -9.88 0.41 -4.43
C VAL A 3 -10.56 -0.45 -5.48
N ASN A 4 -9.77 -1.16 -6.27
CA ASN A 4 -10.26 -2.12 -7.25
C ASN A 4 -9.87 -3.53 -6.81
N VAL A 5 -10.85 -4.39 -6.57
CA VAL A 5 -10.63 -5.79 -6.22
C VAL A 5 -10.90 -6.65 -7.44
N ASN A 6 -9.90 -7.39 -7.87
CA ASN A 6 -10.01 -8.37 -8.94
C ASN A 6 -10.04 -9.78 -8.32
N GLU A 7 -11.23 -10.36 -8.28
CA GLU A 7 -11.44 -11.69 -7.70
C GLU A 7 -10.88 -12.82 -8.57
N MET A 8 -10.72 -12.61 -9.88
CA MET A 8 -10.17 -13.63 -10.79
C MET A 8 -8.68 -13.84 -10.55
N ASP A 9 -7.92 -12.75 -10.45
CA ASP A 9 -6.47 -12.80 -10.21
C ASP A 9 -6.12 -12.76 -8.72
N ARG A 10 -7.13 -12.66 -7.84
CA ARG A 10 -7.00 -12.42 -6.40
C ARG A 10 -6.08 -11.23 -6.10
N THR A 11 -6.23 -10.15 -6.85
CA THR A 11 -5.46 -8.93 -6.67
C THR A 11 -6.34 -7.80 -6.20
N THR A 12 -5.76 -6.87 -5.44
CA THR A 12 -6.42 -5.64 -4.97
C THR A 12 -5.52 -4.47 -5.30
N ASP A 13 -5.95 -3.64 -6.23
CA ASP A 13 -5.25 -2.45 -6.66
C ASP A 13 -5.82 -1.23 -5.95
N VAL A 14 -5.00 -0.58 -5.13
CA VAL A 14 -5.37 0.64 -4.42
C VAL A 14 -4.71 1.83 -5.07
N TRP A 15 -5.50 2.75 -5.60
CA TRP A 15 -5.06 3.98 -6.22
C TRP A 15 -5.24 5.16 -5.26
N LEU A 16 -4.13 5.81 -4.94
CA LEU A 16 -4.06 6.96 -4.06
C LEU A 16 -3.57 8.17 -4.84
N THR A 17 -4.04 9.36 -4.46
CA THR A 17 -3.38 10.61 -4.86
C THR A 17 -2.20 10.91 -3.94
N GLN A 18 -1.28 11.77 -4.37
CA GLN A 18 -0.12 12.15 -3.55
C GLN A 18 -0.51 12.75 -2.19
N SER A 19 -1.59 13.55 -2.14
CA SER A 19 -2.13 14.10 -0.89
C SER A 19 -2.66 13.02 0.04
N GLU A 20 -3.18 11.92 -0.50
CA GLU A 20 -3.71 10.79 0.27
C GLU A 20 -2.59 9.88 0.78
N ALA A 21 -1.53 9.68 0.01
CA ALA A 21 -0.38 8.88 0.43
C ALA A 21 0.36 9.47 1.66
N GLY A 22 0.27 10.79 1.87
CA GLY A 22 0.81 11.46 3.05
C GLY A 22 -0.13 11.50 4.25
N SER A 23 -1.34 10.95 4.15
CA SER A 23 -2.34 11.00 5.22
C SER A 23 -2.23 9.79 6.14
N GLU A 24 -2.07 10.03 7.44
CA GLU A 24 -1.99 8.97 8.46
C GLU A 24 -3.26 8.11 8.50
N LEU A 25 -4.44 8.73 8.31
CA LEU A 25 -5.72 8.03 8.21
C LEU A 25 -5.76 7.06 7.03
N VAL A 26 -5.18 7.44 5.89
CA VAL A 26 -5.09 6.58 4.71
C VAL A 26 -4.12 5.44 4.96
N GLY A 27 -3.01 5.68 5.66
CA GLY A 27 -2.08 4.64 6.11
C GLY A 27 -2.75 3.57 6.98
N MET A 28 -3.61 3.98 7.93
CA MET A 28 -4.40 3.04 8.74
C MET A 28 -5.39 2.23 7.88
N MET A 29 -6.11 2.88 6.97
CA MET A 29 -7.04 2.18 6.07
C MET A 29 -6.33 1.15 5.17
N LEU A 30 -5.16 1.49 4.62
CA LEU A 30 -4.36 0.57 3.82
C LEU A 30 -3.90 -0.65 4.63
N LYS A 31 -3.53 -0.44 5.89
CA LYS A 31 -3.13 -1.53 6.79
C LYS A 31 -4.28 -2.51 7.03
N ASP A 32 -5.50 -2.00 7.23
CA ASP A 32 -6.68 -2.84 7.39
C ASP A 32 -7.02 -3.61 6.11
N ILE A 33 -6.92 -2.96 4.94
CA ILE A 33 -7.09 -3.60 3.63
C ILE A 33 -6.06 -4.70 3.44
N TYR A 34 -4.78 -4.41 3.68
CA TYR A 34 -3.69 -5.38 3.53
C TYR A 34 -3.88 -6.59 4.46
N SER A 35 -4.29 -6.36 5.70
CA SER A 35 -4.61 -7.42 6.66
C SER A 35 -5.75 -8.30 6.17
N GLY A 36 -6.85 -7.69 5.69
CA GLY A 36 -8.00 -8.41 5.15
C GLY A 36 -7.68 -9.20 3.89
N CYS A 37 -6.91 -8.62 2.96
CA CYS A 37 -6.49 -9.29 1.73
C CYS A 37 -5.53 -10.46 2.03
N LYS A 38 -4.58 -10.28 2.95
CA LYS A 38 -3.65 -11.35 3.36
C LYS A 38 -4.39 -12.55 3.97
N GLN A 39 -5.41 -12.32 4.80
CA GLN A 39 -6.24 -13.40 5.35
C GLN A 39 -6.96 -14.19 4.25
N LYS A 40 -7.29 -13.55 3.13
CA LYS A 40 -7.99 -14.14 1.99
C LYS A 40 -7.06 -14.67 0.89
N ASN A 41 -5.74 -14.59 1.05
CA ASN A 41 -4.74 -14.84 -0.01
C ASN A 41 -4.97 -13.98 -1.25
N TYR A 42 -5.18 -12.68 -1.05
CA TYR A 42 -5.19 -11.68 -2.11
C TYR A 42 -3.88 -10.88 -2.07
N ASP A 43 -3.30 -10.64 -3.24
CA ASP A 43 -2.18 -9.73 -3.45
C ASP A 43 -2.69 -8.28 -3.45
N VAL A 44 -1.95 -7.37 -2.81
CA VAL A 44 -2.33 -5.95 -2.72
C VAL A 44 -1.25 -5.09 -3.37
N THR A 45 -1.63 -4.32 -4.37
CA THR A 45 -0.76 -3.37 -5.06
C THR A 45 -1.26 -1.96 -4.81
N VAL A 46 -0.37 -1.08 -4.34
CA VAL A 46 -0.73 0.33 -4.08
C VAL A 46 -0.05 1.22 -5.11
N PHE A 47 -0.84 2.00 -5.84
CA PHE A 47 -0.42 2.95 -6.86
C PHE A 47 -0.65 4.37 -6.37
N ILE A 48 0.40 5.21 -6.41
CA ILE A 48 0.30 6.63 -6.04
C ILE A 48 0.32 7.49 -7.30
N SER A 49 -0.85 8.02 -7.66
CA SER A 49 -1.04 8.98 -8.75
C SER A 49 -0.27 10.27 -8.45
N GLY A 50 0.60 10.66 -9.37
CA GLY A 50 1.51 11.81 -9.26
C GLY A 50 2.99 11.43 -9.31
N THR A 51 3.34 10.17 -9.06
CA THR A 51 4.71 9.69 -9.29
C THR A 51 4.83 9.14 -10.70
N LYS A 52 5.63 9.80 -11.55
CA LYS A 52 6.28 9.10 -12.68
C LYS A 52 6.87 7.83 -12.09
N LYS A 53 6.41 6.66 -12.55
CA LYS A 53 6.85 5.32 -12.09
C LYS A 53 8.23 5.35 -11.44
N PRO A 54 8.34 4.97 -10.17
CA PRO A 54 9.52 4.26 -9.74
C PRO A 54 9.01 2.91 -9.25
N ALA A 55 9.38 1.84 -9.95
CA ALA A 55 9.13 0.47 -9.53
C ALA A 55 9.80 0.13 -8.17
N ASP A 56 10.48 1.08 -7.53
CA ASP A 56 11.24 0.94 -6.30
C ASP A 56 10.55 1.49 -5.03
N THR A 57 9.48 2.29 -5.14
CA THR A 57 8.98 3.04 -3.97
C THR A 57 8.06 2.23 -3.04
N THR A 58 7.38 1.20 -3.54
CA THR A 58 6.51 0.33 -2.71
C THR A 58 7.33 -0.45 -1.69
N VAL A 59 8.52 -0.93 -2.06
CA VAL A 59 9.45 -1.58 -1.11
C VAL A 59 9.99 -0.56 -0.12
N ALA A 60 10.35 0.65 -0.58
CA ALA A 60 10.89 1.70 0.29
C ALA A 60 9.88 2.22 1.33
N LEU A 61 8.62 2.43 0.96
CA LEU A 61 7.57 2.90 1.89
C LEU A 61 7.22 1.85 2.94
N VAL A 62 7.18 0.58 2.54
CA VAL A 62 6.93 -0.55 3.44
C VAL A 62 8.12 -0.76 4.36
N MET A 63 9.36 -0.77 3.84
CA MET A 63 10.59 -0.92 4.64
C MET A 63 10.85 0.27 5.59
N SER A 64 10.52 1.50 5.18
CA SER A 64 10.71 2.69 6.02
C SER A 64 9.76 2.74 7.22
N HIS A 65 8.62 2.04 7.18
CA HIS A 65 7.69 1.93 8.31
C HIS A 65 7.83 0.60 9.07
N LEU A 66 8.67 -0.32 8.61
CA LEU A 66 8.94 -1.63 9.23
C LEU A 66 10.32 -1.73 9.88
N SER A 67 11.15 -0.70 9.82
CA SER A 67 12.46 -0.71 10.50
C SER A 67 12.29 -0.36 11.99
N PRO A 68 12.53 -1.28 12.93
CA PRO A 68 12.72 -0.90 14.31
C PRO A 68 14.08 -0.24 14.47
N VAL A 69 14.09 0.89 15.17
CA VAL A 69 15.27 1.49 15.78
C VAL A 69 16.07 0.41 16.51
N MET A 70 17.31 0.17 16.10
CA MET A 70 18.42 -0.08 17.03
C MET A 70 19.70 0.59 16.51
N PRO A 71 20.15 1.67 17.15
CA PRO A 71 21.53 2.10 17.10
C PRO A 71 22.35 1.37 18.18
N SER A 72 23.58 1.03 17.80
CA SER A 72 24.73 0.60 18.63
C SER A 72 24.73 -0.85 19.13
#